data_AF-A0A8T7M9S0-F1
#
_entry.id   AF-A0A8T7M9S0-F1
#
_cell.length_a   1.000
_cell.length_b   1.000
_cell.length_c   1.000
_cell.angle_alpha   90.00
_cell.angle_beta   90.00
_cell.angle_gamma   90.00
#
_symmetry.space_group_name_H-M   'P 1'
#
loop_
_entity.id
_entity.type
_entity.pdbx_description
1 polymer ?
#
loop_
_entity_poly.entity_id
_entity_poly.type
_entity_poly.pdbx_seq_one_letter_code
_entity_poly.pdbx_strand_id
1 'polypeptide(L)'
;MPYDEEGRFLYPLPKKKSRPEKKPAGKPTASPTLPRPEAVPEVVKPTLPNPPNSHFGDMSFPHDSLKPSAKDDSIIFAKPDKASAQSDNIADMARLARLFNERELAELWNAQGWEKGRKLTASDGRTLKIVYRGRWSGGLGPDFRGAIIDLGGELLRGDVELHLSTQDWQAHGHAADSRYNEVILHVALLGGAVTTLNGKNPATLALLESFGNENELLEAIRLAQASGTRLGSLSESEGPCCELVAQHHPNLAEVLARIDELGESRFKEKGQKYEAACAQEDSLVQPFWSGLLEALGYAQNKAQFKRLSQIVPLSSLLDLLNDSATDEAEERIITLEAAILGAAGLLPSQRKPRPKPLFDPSKDDIDPEDWAAAEYAEELDRRWAWLERYLRESAYQFQPMHEQDWNFARVRPVNHPARRIAGLARWAVSLKLVEETELLERLEAKITGLEPAQAAKVLATFFVVELPKTESASRQFWAQRYDLTLEKLPGSDNARTAPALIGADRATEITINATLPFLWAYARHTRNSPLEQNALAVYHSYPSKGSNELVENVARQVFRFWLEGNGELPEEYRDKNQKVKLNRLLGGAMRQQGLIQLHHSFCNEQNWGTCPLG
;
A
#
# COMPACT_ATOMS: atom_id res chain seq x y z
N MET A 1 -14.72 -0.08 8.33
CA MET A 1 -13.40 -0.60 7.89
C MET A 1 -12.48 -0.76 9.10
N PRO A 2 -11.37 -1.55 9.09
CA PRO A 2 -10.45 -1.64 10.24
C PRO A 2 -9.45 -0.48 10.24
N TYR A 3 -9.94 0.73 9.98
CA TYR A 3 -9.15 1.96 9.97
C TYR A 3 -9.94 3.07 10.67
N ASP A 4 -9.27 3.95 11.41
CA ASP A 4 -9.89 5.15 12.00
C ASP A 4 -10.09 6.26 10.96
N GLU A 5 -10.66 7.38 11.41
CA GLU A 5 -10.94 8.58 10.62
C GLU A 5 -9.66 9.19 10.01
N GLU A 6 -8.49 8.88 10.59
CA GLU A 6 -7.17 9.27 10.09
C GLU A 6 -6.50 8.20 9.21
N GLY A 7 -7.19 7.08 8.94
CA GLY A 7 -6.70 6.01 8.06
C GLY A 7 -5.67 5.08 8.70
N ARG A 8 -5.59 5.02 10.04
CA ARG A 8 -4.70 4.14 10.82
C ARG A 8 -5.35 2.81 11.12
N PHE A 9 -4.59 1.72 11.08
CA PHE A 9 -5.10 0.36 11.17
C PHE A 9 -5.55 -0.03 12.59
N LEU A 10 -6.82 -0.41 12.78
CA LEU A 10 -7.48 -0.59 14.08
C LEU A 10 -7.57 -2.04 14.61
N TYR A 11 -7.02 -3.07 13.95
CA TYR A 11 -7.20 -4.47 14.42
C TYR A 11 -5.89 -5.28 14.55
N PRO A 12 -5.69 -6.04 15.63
CA PRO A 12 -4.58 -6.99 15.71
C PRO A 12 -4.80 -8.17 14.75
N LEU A 13 -3.69 -8.66 14.16
CA LEU A 13 -3.69 -9.83 13.29
C LEU A 13 -4.30 -11.05 13.99
N PRO A 14 -5.08 -11.90 13.31
CA PRO A 14 -5.49 -13.18 13.89
C PRO A 14 -4.24 -14.00 14.20
N LYS A 15 -4.10 -14.43 15.46
CA LYS A 15 -3.05 -15.38 15.85
C LYS A 15 -3.18 -16.61 14.94
N LYS A 16 -2.14 -16.89 14.14
CA LYS A 16 -2.01 -18.20 13.46
C LYS A 16 -2.21 -19.27 14.53
N LYS A 17 -3.18 -20.17 14.36
CA LYS A 17 -3.34 -21.34 15.24
C LYS A 17 -1.99 -22.05 15.30
N SER A 18 -1.32 -21.97 16.46
CA SER A 18 -0.07 -22.67 16.71
C SER A 18 -0.32 -24.16 16.54
N ARG A 19 0.45 -24.77 15.63
CA ARG A 19 0.56 -26.23 15.53
C ARG A 19 1.08 -26.74 16.88
N PRO A 20 0.51 -27.80 17.47
CA PRO A 20 0.94 -28.26 18.79
C PRO A 20 2.44 -28.62 18.76
N GLU A 21 3.19 -28.02 19.67
CA GLU A 21 4.63 -28.22 19.81
C GLU A 21 4.95 -29.69 20.09
N LYS A 22 5.85 -30.27 19.30
CA LYS A 22 6.51 -31.52 19.66
C LYS A 22 7.48 -31.21 20.79
N LYS A 23 7.33 -31.93 21.91
CA LYS A 23 8.25 -31.91 23.06
C LYS A 23 9.71 -32.03 22.60
N PRO A 24 10.62 -31.13 22.99
CA PRO A 24 12.04 -31.32 22.76
C PRO A 24 12.60 -32.39 23.70
N ALA A 25 13.45 -33.25 23.15
CA ALA A 25 14.18 -34.28 23.87
C ALA A 25 15.27 -33.68 24.80
N GLY A 26 15.66 -34.47 25.80
CA GLY A 26 16.41 -34.10 27.00
C GLY A 26 17.64 -33.20 26.83
N LYS A 27 17.78 -32.28 27.80
CA LYS A 27 19.01 -31.52 28.08
C LYS A 27 20.13 -32.46 28.57
N PRO A 28 21.36 -32.31 28.09
CA PRO A 28 22.56 -32.70 28.83
C PRO A 28 23.00 -31.57 29.78
N THR A 29 23.71 -32.01 30.81
CA THR A 29 24.07 -31.38 32.08
C THR A 29 25.13 -30.28 32.02
N ALA A 30 25.13 -29.46 33.08
CA ALA A 30 25.94 -28.27 33.33
C ALA A 30 27.45 -28.50 33.51
N SER A 31 28.24 -27.45 33.26
CA SER A 31 29.59 -27.15 33.81
C SER A 31 30.00 -25.70 33.43
N PRO A 32 30.96 -25.04 34.10
CA PRO A 32 30.73 -24.16 35.24
C PRO A 32 31.00 -22.67 34.94
N THR A 33 30.48 -21.83 35.84
CA THR A 33 30.59 -20.37 35.90
C THR A 33 32.03 -19.88 35.97
N LEU A 34 32.39 -18.92 35.10
CA LEU A 34 33.62 -18.11 35.21
C LEU A 34 33.32 -16.78 35.93
N PRO A 35 34.28 -16.24 36.72
CA PRO A 35 34.06 -15.09 37.58
C PRO A 35 34.04 -13.75 36.83
N ARG A 36 33.32 -12.81 37.43
CA ARG A 36 33.06 -11.43 37.00
C ARG A 36 34.36 -10.60 37.08
N PRO A 37 34.77 -9.85 36.04
CA PRO A 37 35.84 -8.87 36.17
C PRO A 37 35.36 -7.60 36.87
N GLU A 38 36.29 -7.00 37.63
CA GLU A 38 36.15 -5.90 38.57
C GLU A 38 35.80 -4.55 37.93
N ALA A 39 35.28 -3.65 38.77
CA ALA A 39 34.82 -2.31 38.43
C ALA A 39 35.94 -1.39 37.91
N VAL A 40 35.64 -0.63 36.86
CA VAL A 40 36.45 0.49 36.35
C VAL A 40 35.99 1.78 37.06
N PRO A 41 36.90 2.67 37.49
CA PRO A 41 36.56 3.86 38.27
C PRO A 41 35.88 4.97 37.44
N GLU A 42 35.04 5.75 38.13
CA GLU A 42 34.23 6.87 37.63
C GLU A 42 35.06 7.92 36.86
N VAL A 43 34.55 8.32 35.69
CA VAL A 43 35.04 9.47 34.91
C VAL A 43 34.33 10.74 35.39
N VAL A 44 35.12 11.72 35.81
CA VAL A 44 34.73 13.06 36.27
C VAL A 44 34.05 13.84 35.14
N LYS A 45 32.84 14.37 35.40
CA LYS A 45 32.14 15.31 34.51
C LYS A 45 32.78 16.70 34.55
N PRO A 46 33.05 17.37 33.41
CA PRO A 46 33.42 18.78 33.40
C PRO A 46 32.18 19.68 33.50
N THR A 47 32.21 20.62 34.44
CA THR A 47 31.27 21.73 34.64
C THR A 47 31.40 22.78 33.54
N LEU A 48 30.28 23.19 32.93
CA LEU A 48 30.18 24.34 32.03
C LEU A 48 30.00 25.65 32.84
N PRO A 49 30.59 26.79 32.41
CA PRO A 49 30.42 28.08 33.06
C PRO A 49 29.13 28.80 32.59
N ASN A 50 28.48 29.49 33.52
CA ASN A 50 27.34 30.38 33.25
C ASN A 50 27.73 31.61 32.42
N PRO A 51 26.85 32.12 31.54
CA PRO A 51 27.08 33.38 30.82
C PRO A 51 26.79 34.61 31.71
N PRO A 52 27.45 35.76 31.46
CA PRO A 52 27.28 36.96 32.27
C PRO A 52 26.05 37.78 31.87
N ASN A 53 25.39 38.32 32.90
CA ASN A 53 24.38 39.38 32.80
C ASN A 53 24.97 40.66 32.19
N SER A 54 24.22 41.30 31.29
CA SER A 54 24.32 42.74 31.08
C SER A 54 22.91 43.35 31.08
N HIS A 55 22.76 44.36 31.95
CA HIS A 55 21.57 45.17 32.16
C HIS A 55 21.73 46.52 31.44
N PHE A 56 20.57 47.18 31.31
CA PHE A 56 20.27 48.58 30.94
C PHE A 56 19.97 48.83 29.46
N GLY A 57 18.84 49.46 29.09
CA GLY A 57 17.98 50.33 29.89
C GLY A 57 16.55 50.51 29.37
N ASP A 58 15.75 51.00 30.31
CA ASP A 58 14.38 51.52 30.23
C ASP A 58 14.11 52.45 29.04
N MET A 59 12.94 52.28 28.42
CA MET A 59 12.02 53.40 28.16
C MET A 59 10.58 52.93 28.34
N SER A 60 9.80 53.75 29.04
CA SER A 60 8.51 53.44 29.61
C SER A 60 7.36 54.17 28.89
N PHE A 61 6.25 53.43 28.66
CA PHE A 61 4.82 53.83 28.69
C PHE A 61 4.25 54.85 27.67
N PRO A 62 2.91 54.85 27.37
CA PRO A 62 1.82 54.33 28.22
C PRO A 62 0.77 53.41 27.58
N HIS A 63 0.08 52.76 28.52
CA HIS A 63 -1.17 52.02 28.44
C HIS A 63 -2.27 52.76 27.68
N ASP A 64 -3.09 52.01 26.94
CA ASP A 64 -4.54 52.20 27.08
C ASP A 64 -5.33 50.91 26.89
N SER A 65 -6.36 50.82 27.70
CA SER A 65 -7.12 49.62 28.05
C SER A 65 -8.57 49.79 27.61
N LEU A 66 -9.12 48.84 26.84
CA LEU A 66 -10.57 48.76 26.62
C LEU A 66 -11.06 47.30 26.67
N LYS A 67 -11.86 47.02 27.69
CA LYS A 67 -12.77 45.89 27.83
C LYS A 67 -14.23 46.38 27.58
N PRO A 68 -15.23 45.48 27.50
CA PRO A 68 -16.29 45.49 26.49
C PRO A 68 -17.56 46.25 26.89
N SER A 69 -18.39 46.57 25.90
CA SER A 69 -19.73 47.13 26.06
C SER A 69 -20.79 46.21 25.45
N ALA A 70 -21.69 45.71 26.29
CA ALA A 70 -22.94 45.06 25.91
C ALA A 70 -24.09 46.07 25.85
N LYS A 71 -25.04 45.86 24.92
CA LYS A 71 -26.48 46.20 24.96
C LYS A 71 -27.09 45.62 23.68
N ASP A 72 -27.80 44.49 23.77
CA ASP A 72 -29.27 44.40 23.93
C ASP A 72 -30.04 45.10 22.81
N ASP A 73 -30.59 44.31 21.89
CA ASP A 73 -31.91 44.53 21.31
C ASP A 73 -32.54 43.16 21.00
N SER A 74 -33.64 42.91 21.69
CA SER A 74 -34.48 41.72 21.64
C SER A 74 -35.24 41.62 20.32
N ILE A 75 -35.05 40.52 19.57
CA ILE A 75 -35.97 40.09 18.52
C ILE A 75 -36.56 38.73 18.94
N ILE A 76 -37.86 38.75 19.21
CA ILE A 76 -38.69 37.58 19.49
C ILE A 76 -38.80 36.76 18.20
N PHE A 77 -38.11 35.62 18.13
CA PHE A 77 -38.42 34.56 17.18
C PHE A 77 -39.21 33.46 17.90
N ALA A 78 -40.42 33.21 17.41
CA ALA A 78 -41.22 32.06 17.80
C ALA A 78 -40.40 30.77 17.62
N LYS A 79 -40.39 29.90 18.65
CA LYS A 79 -39.79 28.57 18.57
C LYS A 79 -40.49 27.76 17.47
N PRO A 80 -39.77 27.16 16.51
CA PRO A 80 -40.29 26.05 15.76
C PRO A 80 -40.06 24.75 16.55
N ASP A 81 -41.11 23.96 16.70
CA ASP A 81 -41.09 22.59 17.23
C ASP A 81 -40.28 21.63 16.32
N LYS A 82 -38.94 21.77 16.32
CA LYS A 82 -38.02 20.90 15.58
C LYS A 82 -37.00 20.14 16.44
N ALA A 83 -36.94 20.43 17.75
CA ALA A 83 -35.95 19.82 18.63
C ALA A 83 -36.21 18.33 18.96
N SER A 84 -37.47 17.86 18.91
CA SER A 84 -37.79 16.45 19.20
C SER A 84 -37.50 15.50 18.04
N ALA A 85 -37.71 15.93 16.79
CA ALA A 85 -37.45 15.10 15.61
C ALA A 85 -35.94 14.88 15.33
N GLN A 86 -35.09 15.78 15.82
CA GLN A 86 -33.64 15.71 15.62
C GLN A 86 -32.95 14.81 16.66
N SER A 87 -33.49 14.71 17.88
CA SER A 87 -32.98 13.80 18.92
C SER A 87 -33.35 12.34 18.66
N ASP A 88 -34.55 12.10 18.12
CA ASP A 88 -35.02 10.73 17.83
C ASP A 88 -34.23 10.11 16.65
N ASN A 89 -33.91 10.90 15.63
CA ASN A 89 -33.07 10.47 14.50
C ASN A 89 -31.62 10.12 14.91
N ILE A 90 -31.03 10.82 15.88
CA ILE A 90 -29.65 10.52 16.32
C ILE A 90 -29.60 9.22 17.12
N ALA A 91 -30.60 8.97 17.98
CA ALA A 91 -30.70 7.73 18.74
C ALA A 91 -30.94 6.51 17.84
N ASP A 92 -31.80 6.65 16.84
CA ASP A 92 -32.06 5.60 15.84
C ASP A 92 -30.84 5.36 14.94
N MET A 93 -30.11 6.40 14.53
CA MET A 93 -28.86 6.25 13.79
C MET A 93 -27.77 5.56 14.59
N ALA A 94 -27.60 5.92 15.87
CA ALA A 94 -26.64 5.26 16.76
C ALA A 94 -27.00 3.78 17.01
N ARG A 95 -28.28 3.43 16.98
CA ARG A 95 -28.74 2.04 17.02
C ARG A 95 -28.44 1.33 15.71
N LEU A 96 -28.80 1.90 14.56
CA LEU A 96 -28.59 1.31 13.24
C LEU A 96 -27.10 1.09 12.94
N ALA A 97 -26.23 2.03 13.32
CA ALA A 97 -24.78 1.91 13.19
C ALA A 97 -24.17 0.79 14.06
N ARG A 98 -24.91 0.25 15.04
CA ARG A 98 -24.51 -0.96 15.78
C ARG A 98 -24.94 -2.26 15.09
N LEU A 99 -25.91 -2.18 14.19
CA LEU A 99 -26.47 -3.33 13.47
C LEU A 99 -25.85 -3.50 12.09
N PHE A 100 -25.45 -2.40 11.45
CA PHE A 100 -24.93 -2.39 10.09
C PHE A 100 -23.60 -1.65 10.00
N ASN A 101 -22.75 -2.07 9.07
CA ASN A 101 -21.58 -1.32 8.64
C ASN A 101 -21.50 -1.24 7.11
N GLU A 102 -20.77 -0.25 6.59
CA GLU A 102 -20.63 -0.01 5.14
C GLU A 102 -20.09 -1.23 4.37
N ARG A 103 -19.23 -2.02 5.01
CA ARG A 103 -18.69 -3.23 4.38
C ARG A 103 -19.79 -4.26 4.14
N GLU A 104 -20.74 -4.43 5.06
CA GLU A 104 -21.88 -5.33 4.86
C GLU A 104 -22.79 -4.83 3.74
N LEU A 105 -22.99 -3.51 3.63
CA LEU A 105 -23.73 -2.93 2.50
C LEU A 105 -23.02 -3.17 1.19
N ALA A 106 -21.69 -3.04 1.17
CA ALA A 106 -20.87 -3.36 0.00
C ALA A 106 -20.92 -4.86 -0.34
N GLU A 107 -20.93 -5.76 0.64
CA GLU A 107 -21.08 -7.20 0.43
C GLU A 107 -22.45 -7.53 -0.19
N LEU A 108 -23.53 -6.91 0.31
CA LEU A 108 -24.87 -7.01 -0.27
C LEU A 108 -24.92 -6.50 -1.71
N TRP A 109 -24.40 -5.29 -1.96
CA TRP A 109 -24.32 -4.69 -3.30
C TRP A 109 -23.48 -5.57 -4.23
N ASN A 110 -22.33 -6.07 -3.79
CA ASN A 110 -21.45 -6.90 -4.60
C ASN A 110 -22.10 -8.25 -4.97
N ALA A 111 -22.84 -8.86 -4.05
CA ALA A 111 -23.56 -10.11 -4.32
C ALA A 111 -24.80 -9.91 -5.17
N GLN A 112 -25.29 -8.66 -5.29
CA GLN A 112 -26.64 -8.36 -5.78
C GLN A 112 -27.68 -9.20 -5.03
N GLY A 113 -27.54 -9.25 -3.70
CA GLY A 113 -28.26 -10.14 -2.78
C GLY A 113 -29.73 -9.77 -2.55
N TRP A 114 -30.42 -9.32 -3.59
CA TRP A 114 -31.85 -9.04 -3.59
C TRP A 114 -32.61 -10.26 -4.12
N GLU A 115 -33.87 -10.43 -3.69
CA GLU A 115 -34.75 -11.44 -4.28
C GLU A 115 -34.87 -11.23 -5.79
N LYS A 116 -34.79 -12.31 -6.58
CA LYS A 116 -34.91 -12.25 -8.04
C LYS A 116 -36.22 -11.56 -8.44
N GLY A 117 -36.11 -10.41 -9.10
CA GLY A 117 -37.26 -9.61 -9.55
C GLY A 117 -37.73 -8.53 -8.58
N ARG A 118 -37.05 -8.31 -7.44
CA ARG A 118 -37.31 -7.16 -6.58
C ARG A 118 -37.12 -5.86 -7.38
N LYS A 119 -38.14 -5.00 -7.34
CA LYS A 119 -38.10 -3.69 -7.98
C LYS A 119 -37.39 -2.71 -7.06
N LEU A 120 -36.23 -2.22 -7.46
CA LEU A 120 -35.54 -1.15 -6.77
C LEU A 120 -36.08 0.19 -7.25
N THR A 121 -36.22 1.15 -6.33
CA THR A 121 -36.69 2.50 -6.63
C THR A 121 -35.73 3.47 -5.96
N ALA A 122 -35.31 4.50 -6.69
CA ALA A 122 -34.53 5.58 -6.11
C ALA A 122 -35.42 6.46 -5.20
N SER A 123 -34.81 7.20 -4.28
CA SER A 123 -35.52 8.08 -3.33
C SER A 123 -36.34 9.19 -4.01
N ASP A 124 -36.09 9.47 -5.29
CA ASP A 124 -36.89 10.39 -6.09
C ASP A 124 -38.08 9.72 -6.82
N GLY A 125 -38.32 8.43 -6.56
CA GLY A 125 -39.42 7.65 -7.11
C GLY A 125 -39.15 7.01 -8.47
N ARG A 126 -37.98 7.25 -9.09
CA ARG A 126 -37.63 6.61 -10.36
C ARG A 126 -37.30 5.12 -10.17
N THR A 127 -37.78 4.29 -11.09
CA THR A 127 -37.40 2.87 -11.14
C THR A 127 -35.91 2.74 -11.35
N LEU A 128 -35.24 1.94 -10.52
CA LEU A 128 -33.82 1.63 -10.61
C LEU A 128 -33.63 0.17 -11.02
N LYS A 129 -32.88 -0.06 -12.10
CA LYS A 129 -32.43 -1.38 -12.52
C LYS A 129 -30.92 -1.39 -12.63
N ILE A 130 -30.29 -2.34 -11.94
CA ILE A 130 -28.84 -2.54 -12.01
C ILE A 130 -28.57 -3.40 -13.25
N VAL A 131 -27.82 -2.86 -14.22
CA VAL A 131 -27.39 -3.59 -15.42
C VAL A 131 -26.00 -4.18 -15.21
N TYR A 132 -25.15 -3.40 -14.54
CA TYR A 132 -23.85 -3.82 -14.05
C TYR A 132 -23.54 -3.03 -12.78
N ARG A 133 -23.33 -3.73 -11.66
CA ARG A 133 -23.12 -3.08 -10.35
C ARG A 133 -21.82 -2.30 -10.17
N GLY A 134 -20.91 -2.37 -11.14
CA GLY A 134 -19.55 -1.83 -11.04
C GLY A 134 -18.54 -2.76 -10.37
N ARG A 135 -17.25 -2.41 -10.44
CA ARG A 135 -16.16 -3.15 -9.79
C ARG A 135 -15.82 -2.53 -8.45
N TRP A 136 -15.75 -3.35 -7.41
CA TRP A 136 -15.26 -2.93 -6.11
C TRP A 136 -13.86 -2.32 -6.23
N SER A 137 -13.69 -1.09 -5.76
CA SER A 137 -12.42 -0.36 -5.84
C SER A 137 -11.52 -0.70 -4.66
N GLY A 138 -12.08 -0.94 -3.46
CA GLY A 138 -11.36 -1.21 -2.22
C GLY A 138 -10.34 -0.14 -1.81
N GLY A 139 -10.39 1.02 -2.47
CA GLY A 139 -9.33 2.02 -2.52
C GLY A 139 -9.85 3.43 -2.25
N LEU A 140 -9.08 4.43 -2.69
CA LEU A 140 -9.49 5.83 -2.62
C LEU A 140 -10.48 6.15 -3.74
N GLY A 141 -11.41 7.06 -3.47
CA GLY A 141 -12.54 7.36 -4.38
C GLY A 141 -13.70 6.38 -4.17
N PRO A 142 -14.63 6.29 -5.13
CA PRO A 142 -15.90 5.61 -4.88
C PRO A 142 -15.77 4.10 -4.69
N ASP A 143 -16.66 3.52 -3.89
CA ASP A 143 -16.68 2.10 -3.52
C ASP A 143 -16.74 1.15 -4.71
N PHE A 144 -17.60 1.44 -5.69
CA PHE A 144 -17.69 0.68 -6.94
C PHE A 144 -17.54 1.58 -8.16
N ARG A 145 -16.72 1.15 -9.12
CA ARG A 145 -16.42 1.93 -10.32
C ARG A 145 -17.06 1.37 -11.58
N GLY A 146 -17.52 2.28 -12.44
CA GLY A 146 -18.07 1.97 -13.76
C GLY A 146 -19.35 1.13 -13.72
N ALA A 147 -20.20 1.31 -12.72
CA ALA A 147 -21.55 0.77 -12.76
C ALA A 147 -22.32 1.27 -13.99
N ILE A 148 -23.25 0.42 -14.44
CA ILE A 148 -24.24 0.73 -15.46
C ILE A 148 -25.60 0.47 -14.84
N ILE A 149 -26.43 1.51 -14.77
CA ILE A 149 -27.79 1.42 -14.21
C ILE A 149 -28.78 2.01 -15.20
N ASP A 150 -29.97 1.45 -15.24
CA ASP A 150 -31.14 2.04 -15.90
C ASP A 150 -31.97 2.73 -14.82
N LEU A 151 -32.10 4.05 -14.92
CA LEU A 151 -32.81 4.90 -13.97
C LEU A 151 -33.97 5.60 -14.68
N GLY A 152 -35.19 5.09 -14.48
CA GLY A 152 -36.39 5.63 -15.12
C GLY A 152 -36.39 5.50 -16.66
N GLY A 153 -35.66 4.54 -17.23
CA GLY A 153 -35.52 4.34 -18.68
C GLY A 153 -34.26 4.99 -19.28
N GLU A 154 -33.49 5.73 -18.50
CA GLU A 154 -32.21 6.32 -18.92
C GLU A 154 -31.05 5.42 -18.48
N LEU A 155 -30.21 5.00 -19.43
CA LEU A 155 -29.03 4.20 -19.15
C LEU A 155 -27.86 5.11 -18.75
N LEU A 156 -27.48 5.05 -17.47
CA LEU A 156 -26.40 5.84 -16.88
C LEU A 156 -25.15 4.97 -16.67
N ARG A 157 -23.98 5.59 -16.85
CA ARG A 157 -22.67 4.99 -16.58
C ARG A 157 -21.87 5.90 -15.66
N GLY A 158 -21.30 5.32 -14.61
CA GLY A 158 -20.54 6.05 -13.60
C GLY A 158 -20.27 5.20 -12.37
N ASP A 159 -20.02 5.81 -11.24
CA ASP A 159 -19.59 5.15 -10.01
C ASP A 159 -20.73 5.04 -8.98
N VAL A 160 -20.54 4.17 -8.00
CA VAL A 160 -21.48 3.94 -6.88
C VAL A 160 -20.73 4.11 -5.58
N GLU A 161 -21.33 4.88 -4.67
CA GLU A 161 -20.80 5.11 -3.33
C GLU A 161 -21.76 4.60 -2.26
N LEU A 162 -21.23 3.97 -1.21
CA LEU A 162 -22.03 3.39 -0.14
C LEU A 162 -21.73 4.06 1.20
N HIS A 163 -22.79 4.36 1.94
CA HIS A 163 -22.67 4.87 3.31
C HIS A 163 -23.80 4.33 4.19
N LEU A 164 -23.69 4.49 5.50
CA LEU A 164 -24.84 4.29 6.38
C LEU A 164 -25.83 5.45 6.22
N SER A 165 -25.34 6.68 6.06
CA SER A 165 -26.18 7.87 5.91
C SER A 165 -25.66 8.82 4.84
N THR A 166 -26.51 9.77 4.46
CA THR A 166 -26.13 10.88 3.59
C THR A 166 -25.29 11.94 4.29
N GLN A 167 -25.26 11.96 5.63
CA GLN A 167 -24.37 12.86 6.38
C GLN A 167 -22.91 12.44 6.24
N ASP A 168 -22.65 11.13 6.11
CA ASP A 168 -21.31 10.58 5.93
C ASP A 168 -20.66 11.08 4.63
N TRP A 169 -21.46 11.34 3.58
CA TRP A 169 -20.98 11.97 2.34
C TRP A 169 -20.31 13.33 2.59
N GLN A 170 -20.90 14.15 3.46
CA GLN A 170 -20.35 15.47 3.82
C GLN A 170 -19.20 15.33 4.83
N ALA A 171 -19.35 14.45 5.82
CA ALA A 171 -18.35 14.23 6.86
C ALA A 171 -17.02 13.72 6.26
N HIS A 172 -17.08 12.84 5.27
CA HIS A 172 -15.90 12.36 4.55
C HIS A 172 -15.38 13.34 3.47
N GLY A 173 -16.04 14.51 3.30
CA GLY A 173 -15.61 15.54 2.36
C GLY A 173 -15.80 15.17 0.88
N HIS A 174 -16.65 14.19 0.56
CA HIS A 174 -16.85 13.74 -0.83
C HIS A 174 -17.44 14.82 -1.72
N ALA A 175 -18.23 15.73 -1.16
CA ALA A 175 -18.74 16.91 -1.85
C ALA A 175 -17.63 17.88 -2.33
N ALA A 176 -16.43 17.82 -1.74
CA ALA A 176 -15.30 18.66 -2.09
C ALA A 176 -14.20 17.92 -2.89
N ASP A 177 -14.43 16.64 -3.20
CA ASP A 177 -13.42 15.76 -3.77
C ASP A 177 -13.77 15.35 -5.21
N SER A 178 -12.90 15.72 -6.14
CA SER A 178 -13.10 15.46 -7.57
C SER A 178 -13.16 13.98 -7.93
N ARG A 179 -12.65 13.09 -7.07
CA ARG A 179 -12.74 11.63 -7.27
C ARG A 179 -14.17 11.10 -7.28
N TYR A 180 -15.13 11.84 -6.71
CA TYR A 180 -16.54 11.45 -6.60
C TYR A 180 -17.43 12.08 -7.67
N ASN A 181 -16.87 12.87 -8.59
CA ASN A 181 -17.62 13.57 -9.65
C ASN A 181 -18.34 12.66 -10.65
N GLU A 182 -17.96 11.39 -10.71
CA GLU A 182 -18.55 10.39 -11.58
C GLU A 182 -19.54 9.47 -10.86
N VAL A 183 -19.82 9.71 -9.57
CA VAL A 183 -20.85 8.97 -8.84
C VAL A 183 -22.23 9.26 -9.45
N ILE A 184 -22.93 8.20 -9.85
CA ILE A 184 -24.28 8.26 -10.42
C ILE A 184 -25.34 7.71 -9.45
N LEU A 185 -24.91 6.92 -8.47
CA LEU A 185 -25.77 6.31 -7.46
C LEU A 185 -25.09 6.34 -6.09
N HIS A 186 -25.77 6.90 -5.11
CA HIS A 186 -25.45 6.77 -3.69
C HIS A 186 -26.35 5.68 -3.09
N VAL A 187 -25.78 4.64 -2.51
CA VAL A 187 -26.53 3.59 -1.83
C VAL A 187 -26.35 3.80 -0.34
N ALA A 188 -27.45 4.06 0.37
CA ALA A 188 -27.40 4.38 1.79
C ALA A 188 -28.37 3.51 2.57
N LEU A 189 -28.06 3.26 3.85
CA LEU A 189 -29.02 2.62 4.75
C LEU A 189 -30.28 3.49 4.88
N LEU A 190 -30.08 4.78 5.12
CA LEU A 190 -31.12 5.81 5.09
C LEU A 190 -30.89 6.80 3.94
N GLY A 191 -31.97 7.09 3.20
CA GLY A 191 -31.95 7.93 2.02
C GLY A 191 -31.74 9.42 2.30
N GLY A 192 -31.51 10.15 1.21
CA GLY A 192 -31.39 11.61 1.15
C GLY A 192 -30.61 12.05 -0.08
N ALA A 193 -30.67 13.34 -0.41
CA ALA A 193 -29.94 13.87 -1.55
C ALA A 193 -28.48 14.17 -1.19
N VAL A 194 -27.57 13.87 -2.12
CA VAL A 194 -26.15 14.25 -2.04
C VAL A 194 -25.75 15.03 -3.29
N THR A 195 -24.69 15.83 -3.18
CA THR A 195 -24.18 16.64 -4.28
C THR A 195 -22.66 16.49 -4.36
N THR A 196 -22.16 16.29 -5.57
CA THR A 196 -20.73 16.18 -5.88
C THR A 196 -20.10 17.56 -6.06
N LEU A 197 -18.75 17.62 -6.11
CA LEU A 197 -18.02 18.88 -6.34
C LEU A 197 -18.42 19.58 -7.65
N ASN A 198 -18.69 18.82 -8.72
CA ASN A 198 -19.15 19.37 -10.00
C ASN A 198 -20.65 19.69 -10.06
N GLY A 199 -21.38 19.61 -8.93
CA GLY A 199 -22.80 19.96 -8.83
C GLY A 199 -23.76 18.90 -9.36
N LYS A 200 -23.30 17.69 -9.68
CA LYS A 200 -24.20 16.57 -9.99
C LYS A 200 -24.90 16.11 -8.71
N ASN A 201 -26.14 15.64 -8.87
CA ASN A 201 -26.93 15.02 -7.79
C ASN A 201 -27.11 13.54 -8.11
N PRO A 202 -26.25 12.65 -7.58
CA PRO A 202 -26.43 11.21 -7.72
C PRO A 202 -27.82 10.78 -7.27
N ALA A 203 -28.38 9.77 -7.93
CA ALA A 203 -29.61 9.15 -7.44
C ALA A 203 -29.31 8.43 -6.11
N THR A 204 -30.29 8.33 -5.21
CA THR A 204 -30.10 7.63 -3.94
C THR A 204 -30.94 6.36 -3.87
N LEU A 205 -30.33 5.22 -3.53
CA LEU A 205 -31.03 4.00 -3.16
C LEU A 205 -31.03 3.87 -1.63
N ALA A 206 -32.19 4.08 -1.01
CA ALA A 206 -32.39 3.87 0.41
C ALA A 206 -32.69 2.39 0.68
N LEU A 207 -31.75 1.68 1.32
CA LEU A 207 -31.86 0.24 1.53
C LEU A 207 -32.98 -0.14 2.50
N LEU A 208 -33.14 0.56 3.64
CA LEU A 208 -34.22 0.23 4.58
C LEU A 208 -35.61 0.44 3.97
N GLU A 209 -35.80 1.46 3.14
CA GLU A 209 -37.05 1.68 2.40
C GLU A 209 -37.27 0.58 1.36
N SER A 210 -36.22 0.16 0.68
CA SER A 210 -36.28 -0.89 -0.37
C SER A 210 -36.51 -2.30 0.18
N PHE A 211 -36.03 -2.58 1.39
CA PHE A 211 -36.19 -3.86 2.10
C PHE A 211 -37.36 -3.87 3.08
N GLY A 212 -38.02 -2.74 3.31
CA GLY A 212 -39.19 -2.61 4.17
C GLY A 212 -38.88 -2.64 5.68
N ASN A 213 -37.90 -3.44 6.13
CA ASN A 213 -37.49 -3.48 7.54
C ASN A 213 -36.03 -3.99 7.73
N GLU A 214 -35.51 -3.79 8.96
CA GLU A 214 -34.15 -4.18 9.36
C GLU A 214 -33.89 -5.69 9.24
N ASN A 215 -34.86 -6.55 9.58
CA ASN A 215 -34.67 -8.00 9.59
C ASN A 215 -34.54 -8.57 8.17
N GLU A 216 -35.34 -8.08 7.23
CA GLU A 216 -35.22 -8.44 5.81
C GLU A 216 -33.86 -8.04 5.24
N LEU A 217 -33.38 -6.84 5.58
CA LEU A 217 -32.05 -6.38 5.14
C LEU A 217 -30.93 -7.22 5.75
N LEU A 218 -31.00 -7.55 7.05
CA LEU A 218 -30.04 -8.42 7.73
C LEU A 218 -29.99 -9.82 7.11
N GLU A 219 -31.15 -10.40 6.78
CA GLU A 219 -31.20 -11.70 6.12
C GLU A 219 -30.62 -11.64 4.70
N ALA A 220 -30.89 -10.57 3.95
CA ALA A 220 -30.28 -10.37 2.64
C ALA A 220 -28.75 -10.26 2.71
N ILE A 221 -28.21 -9.51 3.67
CA ILE A 221 -26.77 -9.43 3.93
C ILE A 221 -26.21 -10.81 4.29
N ARG A 222 -26.89 -11.54 5.18
CA ARG A 222 -26.47 -12.90 5.59
C ARG A 222 -26.43 -13.85 4.39
N LEU A 223 -27.43 -13.82 3.52
CA LEU A 223 -27.48 -14.63 2.30
C LEU A 223 -26.36 -14.23 1.32
N ALA A 224 -26.11 -12.93 1.15
CA ALA A 224 -25.00 -12.42 0.36
C ALA A 224 -23.65 -12.95 0.88
N GLN A 225 -23.43 -12.91 2.19
CA GLN A 225 -22.22 -13.45 2.82
C GLN A 225 -22.12 -14.98 2.70
N ALA A 226 -23.25 -15.69 2.80
CA ALA A 226 -23.31 -17.15 2.69
C ALA A 226 -23.11 -17.65 1.25
N SER A 227 -23.38 -16.82 0.23
CA SER A 227 -23.17 -17.15 -1.18
C SER A 227 -21.70 -17.43 -1.52
N GLY A 228 -20.76 -16.98 -0.68
CA GLY A 228 -19.33 -17.12 -0.94
C GLY A 228 -18.77 -16.10 -1.93
N THR A 229 -19.59 -15.18 -2.46
CA THR A 229 -19.10 -14.05 -3.27
C THR A 229 -18.30 -13.09 -2.40
N ARG A 230 -16.99 -13.01 -2.66
CA ARG A 230 -16.11 -12.04 -1.98
C ARG A 230 -16.24 -10.66 -2.62
N LEU A 231 -16.09 -9.60 -1.82
CA LEU A 231 -15.89 -8.25 -2.34
C LEU A 231 -14.77 -8.25 -3.39
N GLY A 232 -15.02 -7.61 -4.53
CA GLY A 232 -14.08 -7.59 -5.67
C GLY A 232 -14.12 -8.81 -6.58
N SER A 233 -14.74 -9.91 -6.18
CA SER A 233 -15.17 -10.95 -7.12
C SER A 233 -16.46 -10.51 -7.78
N LEU A 234 -16.60 -10.73 -9.10
CA LEU A 234 -17.92 -10.73 -9.73
C LEU A 234 -18.80 -11.78 -9.03
N SER A 235 -20.09 -11.47 -8.88
CA SER A 235 -21.08 -12.41 -8.31
C SER A 235 -21.32 -13.57 -9.28
N GLU A 236 -21.90 -14.66 -8.80
CA GLU A 236 -22.37 -15.77 -9.66
C GLU A 236 -23.30 -15.26 -10.78
N SER A 237 -24.07 -14.20 -10.49
CA SER A 237 -25.09 -13.61 -11.34
C SER A 237 -24.60 -12.63 -12.42
N GLU A 238 -23.38 -12.08 -12.33
CA GLU A 238 -22.99 -10.97 -13.21
C GLU A 238 -21.56 -11.11 -13.75
N GLY A 239 -21.48 -11.76 -14.89
CA GLY A 239 -20.36 -11.67 -15.81
C GLY A 239 -20.41 -12.82 -16.80
N PRO A 240 -20.93 -12.63 -18.03
CA PRO A 240 -20.90 -13.68 -19.04
C PRO A 240 -19.47 -14.09 -19.38
N CYS A 241 -18.44 -13.37 -18.90
CA CYS A 241 -17.04 -13.66 -19.15
C CYS A 241 -16.68 -15.14 -18.95
N CYS A 242 -17.06 -15.81 -17.86
CA CYS A 242 -16.63 -17.20 -17.69
C CYS A 242 -17.29 -18.15 -18.71
N GLU A 243 -18.57 -17.91 -19.02
CA GLU A 243 -19.35 -18.71 -19.96
C GLU A 243 -18.91 -18.43 -21.39
N LEU A 244 -18.70 -17.15 -21.74
CA LEU A 244 -18.16 -16.71 -23.02
C LEU A 244 -16.73 -17.20 -23.23
N VAL A 245 -15.88 -17.12 -22.22
CA VAL A 245 -14.52 -17.67 -22.27
C VAL A 245 -14.57 -19.16 -22.53
N ALA A 246 -15.41 -19.92 -21.82
CA ALA A 246 -15.55 -21.36 -22.05
C ALA A 246 -16.18 -21.69 -23.41
N GLN A 247 -17.09 -20.85 -23.92
CA GLN A 247 -17.70 -21.00 -25.24
C GLN A 247 -16.70 -20.73 -26.38
N HIS A 248 -15.88 -19.69 -26.26
CA HIS A 248 -14.86 -19.34 -27.26
C HIS A 248 -13.62 -20.24 -27.16
N HIS A 249 -13.27 -20.65 -25.95
CA HIS A 249 -12.08 -21.45 -25.63
C HIS A 249 -12.44 -22.62 -24.71
N PRO A 250 -13.00 -23.72 -25.26
CA PRO A 250 -13.39 -24.87 -24.45
C PRO A 250 -12.20 -25.61 -23.82
N ASN A 251 -10.99 -25.43 -24.36
CA ASN A 251 -9.77 -26.02 -23.83
C ASN A 251 -9.04 -25.07 -22.87
N LEU A 252 -8.89 -25.49 -21.60
CA LEU A 252 -8.18 -24.73 -20.57
C LEU A 252 -6.75 -24.36 -20.99
N ALA A 253 -6.04 -25.24 -21.71
CA ALA A 253 -4.67 -24.98 -22.12
C ALA A 253 -4.56 -23.76 -23.05
N GLU A 254 -5.58 -23.52 -23.90
CA GLU A 254 -5.63 -22.34 -24.76
C GLU A 254 -5.84 -21.06 -23.94
N VAL A 255 -6.75 -21.10 -22.96
CA VAL A 255 -6.98 -19.96 -22.05
C VAL A 255 -5.71 -19.63 -21.26
N LEU A 256 -5.03 -20.64 -20.73
CA LEU A 256 -3.77 -20.45 -20.01
C LEU A 256 -2.68 -19.85 -20.92
N ALA A 257 -2.54 -20.33 -22.16
CA ALA A 257 -1.58 -19.81 -23.12
C ALA A 257 -1.84 -18.33 -23.45
N ARG A 258 -3.09 -17.93 -23.70
CA ARG A 258 -3.46 -16.52 -23.96
C ARG A 258 -3.17 -15.60 -22.77
N ILE A 259 -3.40 -16.09 -21.55
CA ILE A 259 -3.04 -15.33 -20.34
C ILE A 259 -1.51 -15.21 -20.22
N ASP A 260 -0.77 -16.28 -20.52
CA ASP A 260 0.69 -16.26 -20.50
C ASP A 260 1.25 -15.29 -21.56
N GLU A 261 0.67 -15.23 -22.77
CA GLU A 261 0.97 -14.25 -23.82
C GLU A 261 0.75 -12.81 -23.34
N LEU A 262 -0.35 -12.53 -22.63
CA LEU A 262 -0.58 -11.23 -21.99
C LEU A 262 0.48 -10.91 -20.93
N GLY A 263 0.95 -11.92 -20.21
CA GLY A 263 2.03 -11.80 -19.23
C GLY A 263 3.36 -11.43 -19.89
N GLU A 264 3.69 -12.04 -21.01
CA GLU A 264 4.87 -11.70 -21.80
C GLU A 264 4.75 -10.33 -22.47
N SER A 265 3.58 -10.00 -23.02
CA SER A 265 3.29 -8.67 -23.57
C SER A 265 3.53 -7.59 -22.52
N ARG A 266 2.98 -7.76 -21.31
CA ARG A 266 3.21 -6.86 -20.18
C ARG A 266 4.69 -6.72 -19.81
N PHE A 267 5.45 -7.81 -19.85
CA PHE A 267 6.89 -7.80 -19.61
C PHE A 267 7.62 -6.96 -20.67
N LYS A 268 7.32 -7.19 -21.95
CA LYS A 268 7.92 -6.45 -23.08
C LYS A 268 7.54 -4.98 -23.06
N GLU A 269 6.29 -4.62 -22.76
CA GLU A 269 5.86 -3.23 -22.60
C GLU A 269 6.66 -2.51 -21.50
N LYS A 270 6.95 -3.20 -20.39
CA LYS A 270 7.82 -2.68 -19.33
C LYS A 270 9.27 -2.54 -19.82
N GLY A 271 9.77 -3.55 -20.53
CA GLY A 271 11.12 -3.52 -21.12
C GLY A 271 11.30 -2.37 -22.10
N GLN A 272 10.33 -2.13 -22.99
CA GLN A 272 10.36 -1.03 -23.95
C GLN A 272 10.42 0.35 -23.26
N LYS A 273 9.77 0.52 -22.11
CA LYS A 273 9.89 1.75 -21.31
C LYS A 273 11.30 1.96 -20.78
N TYR A 274 11.98 0.88 -20.35
CA TYR A 274 13.39 0.95 -19.97
C TYR A 274 14.30 1.18 -21.18
N GLU A 275 14.03 0.55 -22.33
CA GLU A 275 14.81 0.71 -23.55
C GLU A 275 14.78 2.18 -24.02
N ALA A 276 13.61 2.81 -23.98
CA ALA A 276 13.44 4.23 -24.25
C ALA A 276 14.18 5.12 -23.23
N ALA A 277 14.13 4.77 -21.93
CA ALA A 277 14.83 5.53 -20.89
C ALA A 277 16.35 5.42 -21.01
N CYS A 278 16.90 4.22 -21.27
CA CYS A 278 18.34 4.02 -21.51
C CYS A 278 18.85 4.79 -22.73
N ALA A 279 17.99 5.12 -23.70
CA ALA A 279 18.37 5.93 -24.86
C ALA A 279 18.39 7.45 -24.58
N GLN A 280 17.79 7.89 -23.47
CA GLN A 280 17.66 9.30 -23.10
C GLN A 280 18.52 9.72 -21.91
N GLU A 281 18.91 8.77 -21.07
CA GLU A 281 19.74 9.00 -19.88
C GLU A 281 21.22 8.80 -20.19
N ASP A 282 22.08 9.64 -19.62
CA ASP A 282 23.54 9.47 -19.71
C ASP A 282 24.01 8.24 -18.91
N SER A 283 23.31 7.93 -17.81
CA SER A 283 23.56 6.73 -16.99
C SER A 283 22.61 5.60 -17.37
N LEU A 284 23.17 4.46 -17.76
CA LEU A 284 22.40 3.23 -18.00
C LEU A 284 21.86 2.60 -16.70
N VAL A 285 22.35 3.05 -15.53
CA VAL A 285 21.94 2.56 -14.22
C VAL A 285 20.73 3.34 -13.70
N GLN A 286 20.62 4.62 -14.04
CA GLN A 286 19.55 5.49 -13.56
C GLN A 286 18.13 4.99 -13.91
N PRO A 287 17.85 4.46 -15.12
CA PRO A 287 16.57 3.81 -15.40
C PRO A 287 16.26 2.66 -14.44
N PHE A 288 17.24 1.80 -14.16
CA PHE A 288 17.08 0.71 -13.19
C PHE A 288 16.85 1.23 -11.77
N TRP A 289 17.65 2.19 -11.32
CA TRP A 289 17.50 2.84 -10.02
C TRP A 289 16.09 3.40 -9.82
N SER A 290 15.57 4.11 -10.83
CA SER A 290 14.20 4.62 -10.82
C SER A 290 13.15 3.50 -10.73
N GLY A 291 13.34 2.43 -11.49
CA GLY A 291 12.50 1.24 -11.46
C GLY A 291 12.48 0.53 -10.11
N LEU A 292 13.65 0.39 -9.48
CA LEU A 292 13.81 -0.20 -8.16
C LEU A 292 13.03 0.59 -7.10
N LEU A 293 13.20 1.91 -7.07
CA LEU A 293 12.51 2.77 -6.12
C LEU A 293 11.00 2.76 -6.39
N GLU A 294 10.56 2.89 -7.64
CA GLU A 294 9.13 2.79 -7.99
C GLU A 294 8.52 1.49 -7.46
N ALA A 295 9.25 0.37 -7.57
CA ALA A 295 8.82 -0.93 -7.05
C ALA A 295 8.76 -0.98 -5.51
N LEU A 296 9.49 -0.15 -4.77
CA LEU A 296 9.38 -0.03 -3.30
C LEU A 296 8.10 0.69 -2.87
N GLY A 297 7.49 1.50 -3.73
CA GLY A 297 6.34 2.36 -3.42
C GLY A 297 4.96 1.69 -3.31
N TYR A 298 4.85 0.37 -3.47
CA TYR A 298 3.56 -0.35 -3.49
C TYR A 298 2.58 0.28 -4.51
N ALA A 299 1.26 0.26 -4.29
CA ALA A 299 0.33 0.92 -5.21
C ALA A 299 0.19 2.42 -4.89
N GLN A 300 0.44 2.81 -3.64
CA GLN A 300 0.14 4.14 -3.09
C GLN A 300 1.21 5.18 -3.38
N ASN A 301 2.49 4.77 -3.46
CA ASN A 301 3.64 5.69 -3.47
C ASN A 301 4.61 5.46 -4.63
N LYS A 302 4.18 4.84 -5.74
CA LYS A 302 5.04 4.60 -6.92
C LYS A 302 5.65 5.89 -7.47
N ALA A 303 4.80 6.90 -7.68
CA ALA A 303 5.21 8.18 -8.24
C ALA A 303 6.17 8.91 -7.30
N GLN A 304 5.93 8.84 -6.00
CA GLN A 304 6.75 9.44 -4.95
C GLN A 304 8.14 8.83 -4.92
N PHE A 305 8.23 7.50 -4.92
CA PHE A 305 9.53 6.84 -4.98
C PHE A 305 10.25 7.06 -6.32
N LYS A 306 9.52 7.13 -7.43
CA LYS A 306 10.10 7.50 -8.73
C LYS A 306 10.67 8.92 -8.70
N ARG A 307 9.95 9.88 -8.13
CA ARG A 307 10.45 11.25 -7.91
C ARG A 307 11.68 11.24 -7.01
N LEU A 308 11.66 10.46 -5.92
CA LEU A 308 12.80 10.32 -5.02
C LEU A 308 14.06 9.82 -5.74
N SER A 309 13.92 8.87 -6.68
CA SER A 309 15.07 8.39 -7.49
C SER A 309 15.73 9.45 -8.37
N GLN A 310 14.99 10.50 -8.72
CA GLN A 310 15.49 11.64 -9.49
C GLN A 310 16.16 12.67 -8.59
N ILE A 311 15.67 12.82 -7.35
CA ILE A 311 16.23 13.71 -6.34
C ILE A 311 17.54 13.15 -5.77
N VAL A 312 17.61 11.82 -5.59
CA VAL A 312 18.81 11.11 -5.12
C VAL A 312 19.20 10.01 -6.13
N PRO A 313 19.89 10.36 -7.23
CA PRO A 313 20.50 9.38 -8.13
C PRO A 313 21.48 8.47 -7.38
N LEU A 314 21.70 7.25 -7.89
CA LEU A 314 22.64 6.32 -7.26
C LEU A 314 24.06 6.89 -7.22
N SER A 315 24.51 7.55 -8.29
CA SER A 315 25.82 8.20 -8.36
C SER A 315 26.07 9.15 -7.19
N SER A 316 25.12 10.04 -6.88
CA SER A 316 25.25 10.97 -5.75
C SER A 316 25.36 10.27 -4.39
N LEU A 317 24.70 9.11 -4.23
CA LEU A 317 24.84 8.30 -3.02
C LEU A 317 26.21 7.60 -2.97
N LEU A 318 26.75 7.15 -4.11
CA LEU A 318 28.08 6.55 -4.18
C LEU A 318 29.17 7.58 -3.91
N ASP A 319 29.07 8.79 -4.46
CA ASP A 319 30.00 9.89 -4.18
C ASP A 319 30.06 10.16 -2.67
N LEU A 320 28.89 10.26 -2.02
CA LEU A 320 28.79 10.44 -0.57
C LEU A 320 29.45 9.30 0.21
N LEU A 321 29.30 8.06 -0.26
CA LEU A 321 29.90 6.90 0.37
C LEU A 321 31.42 6.80 0.15
N ASN A 322 31.91 7.29 -0.99
CA ASN A 322 33.32 7.27 -1.36
C ASN A 322 34.11 8.41 -0.68
N ASP A 323 33.46 9.55 -0.44
CA ASP A 323 34.01 10.68 0.31
C ASP A 323 34.00 10.46 1.84
N SER A 324 33.31 9.42 2.31
CA SER A 324 33.26 9.05 3.72
C SER A 324 34.65 8.63 4.21
N ALA A 325 35.14 9.31 5.26
CA ALA A 325 36.41 8.95 5.93
C ALA A 325 36.34 7.63 6.72
N THR A 326 35.16 7.01 6.83
CA THR A 326 34.94 5.75 7.55
C THR A 326 34.46 4.64 6.61
N ASP A 327 35.07 3.46 6.77
CA ASP A 327 34.65 2.20 6.16
C ASP A 327 33.65 1.42 7.03
N GLU A 328 33.26 1.95 8.20
CA GLU A 328 32.32 1.29 9.08
C GLU A 328 30.93 1.22 8.44
N ALA A 329 30.44 -0.01 8.28
CA ALA A 329 29.19 -0.25 7.57
C ALA A 329 27.98 0.45 8.22
N GLU A 330 27.95 0.52 9.55
CA GLU A 330 26.84 1.17 10.26
C GLU A 330 26.84 2.69 10.02
N GLU A 331 28.01 3.34 10.05
CA GLU A 331 28.13 4.76 9.75
C GLU A 331 27.68 5.09 8.33
N ARG A 332 28.07 4.26 7.35
CA ARG A 332 27.62 4.38 5.96
C ARG A 332 26.10 4.20 5.84
N ILE A 333 25.52 3.27 6.59
CA ILE A 333 24.07 3.03 6.62
C ILE A 333 23.34 4.25 7.17
N ILE A 334 23.72 4.77 8.34
CA ILE A 334 23.05 5.90 8.98
C ILE A 334 23.17 7.15 8.09
N THR A 335 24.32 7.35 7.43
CA THR A 335 24.52 8.43 6.46
C THR A 335 23.56 8.34 5.27
N LEU A 336 23.40 7.16 4.66
CA LEU A 336 22.43 6.99 3.56
C LEU A 336 20.98 7.07 4.03
N GLU A 337 20.67 6.56 5.22
CA GLU A 337 19.34 6.69 5.83
C GLU A 337 19.00 8.17 6.00
N ALA A 338 19.91 8.99 6.54
CA ALA A 338 19.71 10.43 6.69
C ALA A 338 19.57 11.15 5.33
N ALA A 339 20.43 10.82 4.36
CA ALA A 339 20.39 11.43 3.03
C ALA A 339 19.06 11.16 2.31
N ILE A 340 18.62 9.90 2.27
CA ILE A 340 17.42 9.50 1.52
C ILE A 340 16.14 9.88 2.27
N LEU A 341 16.08 9.73 3.60
CA LEU A 341 14.92 10.15 4.40
C LEU A 341 14.76 11.67 4.40
N GLY A 342 15.87 12.41 4.45
CA GLY A 342 15.85 13.86 4.34
C GLY A 342 15.45 14.35 2.95
N ALA A 343 15.95 13.71 1.88
CA ALA A 343 15.50 13.99 0.52
C ALA A 343 14.00 13.65 0.32
N ALA A 344 13.50 12.65 1.05
CA ALA A 344 12.09 12.29 1.08
C ALA A 344 11.22 13.24 1.93
N GLY A 345 11.80 14.17 2.70
CA GLY A 345 11.03 15.04 3.58
C GLY A 345 10.43 14.35 4.80
N LEU A 346 11.00 13.21 5.21
CA LEU A 346 10.44 12.32 6.24
C LEU A 346 11.16 12.40 7.58
N LEU A 347 12.16 13.27 7.74
CA LEU A 347 12.83 13.46 9.02
C LEU A 347 11.98 14.30 9.99
N PRO A 348 12.11 14.13 11.32
CA PRO A 348 11.31 14.87 12.30
C PRO A 348 11.41 16.38 12.15
N SER A 349 12.61 16.91 11.86
CA SER A 349 12.83 18.35 11.64
C SER A 349 12.09 18.94 10.43
N GLN A 350 11.67 18.09 9.47
CA GLN A 350 11.05 18.52 8.21
C GLN A 350 9.51 18.51 8.26
N ARG A 351 8.91 17.88 9.28
CA ARG A 351 7.46 17.66 9.41
C ARG A 351 6.77 18.79 10.17
N LYS A 352 5.53 19.10 9.78
CA LYS A 352 4.73 20.20 10.35
C LYS A 352 3.28 19.72 10.63
N PRO A 353 2.84 19.70 11.91
CA PRO A 353 3.60 20.02 13.12
C PRO A 353 4.74 19.02 13.34
N ARG A 354 5.81 19.46 14.05
CA ARG A 354 6.89 18.56 14.42
C ARG A 354 6.32 17.39 15.24
N PRO A 355 6.66 16.14 14.93
CA PRO A 355 6.22 14.99 15.72
C PRO A 355 6.61 15.15 17.18
N LYS A 356 5.79 14.57 18.07
CA LYS A 356 6.16 14.46 19.49
C LYS A 356 7.48 13.68 19.61
N PRO A 357 8.29 13.96 20.65
CA PRO A 357 9.48 13.15 20.95
C PRO A 357 9.15 11.67 20.98
N LEU A 358 10.13 10.82 20.65
CA LEU A 358 9.94 9.36 20.58
C LEU A 358 9.78 8.68 21.96
N PHE A 359 9.83 9.47 23.02
CA PHE A 359 9.50 9.12 24.40
C PHE A 359 8.36 10.02 24.91
N ASP A 360 7.64 9.57 25.91
CA ASP A 360 6.61 10.37 26.58
C ASP A 360 7.26 11.29 27.63
N PRO A 361 7.34 12.61 27.42
CA PRO A 361 8.00 13.52 28.36
C PRO A 361 7.21 13.71 29.65
N SER A 362 5.99 13.17 29.75
CA SER A 362 5.18 13.21 30.98
C SER A 362 5.46 12.05 31.94
N LYS A 363 6.26 11.07 31.52
CA LYS A 363 6.69 9.95 32.36
C LYS A 363 8.04 10.25 32.99
N ASP A 364 8.13 10.06 34.31
CA ASP A 364 9.39 10.22 35.06
C ASP A 364 10.41 9.13 34.69
N ASP A 365 9.94 7.92 34.33
CA ASP A 365 10.75 6.81 33.84
C ASP A 365 10.60 6.68 32.31
N ILE A 366 11.62 7.16 31.58
CA ILE A 366 11.72 6.98 30.12
C ILE A 366 12.21 5.56 29.84
N ASP A 367 11.50 4.84 28.97
CA ASP A 367 11.96 3.54 28.47
C ASP A 367 13.32 3.72 27.76
N PRO A 368 14.40 3.03 28.18
CA PRO A 368 15.71 3.14 27.53
C PRO A 368 15.67 2.90 26.02
N GLU A 369 14.74 2.06 25.55
CA GLU A 369 14.54 1.80 24.12
C GLU A 369 13.97 3.03 23.38
N ASP A 370 13.05 3.75 24.02
CA ASP A 370 12.46 4.98 23.46
C ASP A 370 13.47 6.13 23.47
N TRP A 371 14.36 6.18 24.48
CA TRP A 371 15.49 7.12 24.50
C TRP A 371 16.49 6.85 23.36
N ALA A 372 16.92 5.59 23.21
CA ALA A 372 17.82 5.19 22.12
C ALA A 372 17.20 5.48 20.74
N ALA A 373 15.88 5.29 20.60
CA ALA A 373 15.17 5.65 19.39
C ALA A 373 15.17 7.16 19.12
N ALA A 374 15.02 7.99 20.17
CA ALA A 374 15.13 9.44 20.08
C ALA A 374 16.53 9.89 19.66
N GLU A 375 17.59 9.35 20.28
CA GLU A 375 18.98 9.64 19.90
C GLU A 375 19.27 9.28 18.44
N TYR A 376 18.78 8.13 17.97
CA TYR A 376 18.92 7.74 16.57
C TYR A 376 18.18 8.69 15.62
N ALA A 377 16.96 9.12 15.95
CA ALA A 377 16.23 10.08 15.13
C ALA A 377 16.93 11.45 15.09
N GLU A 378 17.49 11.91 16.22
CA GLU A 378 18.28 13.14 16.29
C GLU A 378 19.61 13.04 15.52
N GLU A 379 20.24 11.87 15.53
CA GLU A 379 21.42 11.58 14.68
C GLU A 379 21.12 11.79 13.20
N LEU A 380 19.98 11.27 12.72
CA LEU A 380 19.57 11.44 11.33
C LEU A 380 19.33 12.93 10.99
N ASP A 381 18.61 13.66 11.85
CA ASP A 381 18.39 15.12 11.69
C ASP A 381 19.73 15.89 11.67
N ARG A 382 20.68 15.51 12.54
CA ARG A 382 21.99 16.16 12.62
C ARG A 382 22.82 15.93 11.36
N ARG A 383 22.80 14.70 10.81
CA ARG A 383 23.49 14.41 9.55
C ARG A 383 22.85 15.13 8.37
N TRP A 384 21.52 15.16 8.33
CA TRP A 384 20.78 15.87 7.29
C TRP A 384 21.20 17.34 7.16
N ALA A 385 21.44 18.03 8.27
CA ALA A 385 21.81 19.45 8.26
C ALA A 385 23.03 19.78 7.37
N TRP A 386 24.01 18.87 7.26
CA TRP A 386 25.15 19.05 6.36
C TRP A 386 24.96 18.31 5.03
N LEU A 387 24.31 17.14 5.03
CA LEU A 387 24.04 16.35 3.83
C LEU A 387 23.16 17.12 2.82
N GLU A 388 22.19 17.89 3.30
CA GLU A 388 21.38 18.74 2.46
C GLU A 388 22.25 19.72 1.67
N ARG A 389 23.27 20.30 2.31
CA ARG A 389 24.20 21.21 1.65
C ARG A 389 25.03 20.47 0.60
N TYR A 390 25.58 19.30 0.97
CA TYR A 390 26.35 18.46 0.05
C TYR A 390 25.54 18.08 -1.20
N LEU A 391 24.30 17.61 -1.02
CA LEU A 391 23.41 17.20 -2.12
C LEU A 391 23.01 18.38 -3.02
N ARG A 392 22.85 19.58 -2.46
CA ARG A 392 22.59 20.81 -3.24
C ARG A 392 23.80 21.25 -4.06
N GLU A 393 25.01 20.99 -3.57
CA GLU A 393 26.25 21.30 -4.28
C GLU A 393 26.56 20.26 -5.37
N SER A 394 26.23 18.98 -5.15
CA SER A 394 26.52 17.88 -6.09
C SER A 394 25.45 17.66 -7.17
N ALA A 395 24.19 18.03 -6.92
CA ALA A 395 23.10 17.86 -7.89
C ALA A 395 22.50 19.20 -8.34
N TYR A 396 22.61 19.47 -9.65
CA TYR A 396 21.92 20.59 -10.29
C TYR A 396 20.41 20.33 -10.19
N GLN A 397 19.69 21.09 -9.35
CA GLN A 397 18.24 20.99 -9.06
C GLN A 397 17.80 20.11 -7.86
N PHE A 398 18.67 19.88 -6.86
CA PHE A 398 18.22 19.22 -5.63
C PHE A 398 17.11 20.01 -4.90
N GLN A 399 15.91 19.43 -4.84
CA GLN A 399 14.81 19.90 -4.00
C GLN A 399 14.22 18.72 -3.22
N PRO A 400 14.32 18.72 -1.88
CA PRO A 400 13.73 17.66 -1.08
C PRO A 400 12.21 17.67 -1.21
N MET A 401 11.61 16.49 -1.07
CA MET A 401 10.16 16.31 -1.01
C MET A 401 9.62 16.84 0.32
N HIS A 402 8.30 16.92 0.41
CA HIS A 402 7.59 17.20 1.65
C HIS A 402 6.81 15.97 2.12
N GLU A 403 6.54 15.86 3.43
CA GLU A 403 5.70 14.78 3.98
C GLU A 403 4.35 14.65 3.26
N GLN A 404 3.76 15.78 2.87
CA GLN A 404 2.46 15.84 2.16
C GLN A 404 2.51 15.28 0.74
N ASP A 405 3.70 15.11 0.15
CA ASP A 405 3.85 14.45 -1.14
C ASP A 405 3.54 12.94 -1.05
N TRP A 406 3.63 12.37 0.15
CA TRP A 406 3.45 10.95 0.43
C TRP A 406 2.01 10.60 0.78
N ASN A 407 1.60 9.40 0.37
CA ASN A 407 0.32 8.83 0.73
C ASN A 407 0.52 7.72 1.77
N PHE A 408 0.20 8.04 3.03
CA PHE A 408 0.28 7.08 4.14
C PHE A 408 -1.04 6.33 4.40
N ALA A 409 -2.14 6.76 3.77
CA ALA A 409 -3.45 6.17 4.00
C ALA A 409 -3.49 4.71 3.53
N ARG A 410 -4.00 3.83 4.40
CA ARG A 410 -4.12 2.37 4.15
C ARG A 410 -2.77 1.70 3.81
N VAL A 411 -1.64 2.30 4.21
CA VAL A 411 -0.32 1.68 4.12
C VAL A 411 -0.08 0.88 5.40
N ARG A 412 0.16 -0.43 5.26
CA ARG A 412 0.51 -1.27 6.42
C ARG A 412 1.84 -0.77 7.01
N PRO A 413 2.01 -0.74 8.35
CA PRO A 413 3.26 -0.32 9.01
C PRO A 413 4.53 -0.95 8.43
N VAL A 414 4.52 -2.25 8.15
CA VAL A 414 5.66 -2.97 7.53
C VAL A 414 6.02 -2.47 6.11
N ASN A 415 5.12 -1.76 5.44
CA ASN A 415 5.27 -1.22 4.09
C ASN A 415 5.50 0.31 4.09
N HIS A 416 5.63 0.93 5.25
CA HIS A 416 5.77 2.38 5.37
C HIS A 416 6.97 2.90 4.55
N PRO A 417 6.85 4.04 3.83
CA PRO A 417 7.93 4.58 3.00
C PRO A 417 9.27 4.74 3.74
N ALA A 418 9.26 5.28 4.96
CA ALA A 418 10.48 5.47 5.76
C ALA A 418 11.21 4.12 6.02
N ARG A 419 10.46 3.08 6.36
CA ARG A 419 11.01 1.72 6.56
C ARG A 419 11.61 1.13 5.27
N ARG A 420 10.99 1.38 4.11
CA ARG A 420 11.50 0.91 2.81
C ARG A 420 12.75 1.66 2.39
N ILE A 421 12.83 2.96 2.69
CA ILE A 421 14.02 3.78 2.50
C ILE A 421 15.18 3.26 3.36
N ALA A 422 14.95 2.90 4.61
CA ALA A 422 15.97 2.27 5.46
C ALA A 422 16.46 0.93 4.88
N GLY A 423 15.55 0.14 4.32
CA GLY A 423 15.89 -1.07 3.57
C GLY A 423 16.78 -0.79 2.35
N LEU A 424 16.44 0.24 1.58
CA LEU A 424 17.20 0.67 0.40
C LEU A 424 18.63 1.12 0.77
N ALA A 425 18.78 1.94 1.80
CA ALA A 425 20.08 2.40 2.31
C ALA A 425 20.98 1.22 2.67
N ARG A 426 20.46 0.26 3.43
CA ARG A 426 21.20 -0.95 3.82
C ARG A 426 21.55 -1.84 2.64
N TRP A 427 20.63 -1.98 1.70
CA TRP A 427 20.89 -2.73 0.46
C TRP A 427 22.04 -2.08 -0.32
N ALA A 428 22.00 -0.77 -0.55
CA ALA A 428 23.05 -0.04 -1.25
C ALA A 428 24.43 -0.19 -0.57
N VAL A 429 24.51 -0.03 0.75
CA VAL A 429 25.77 -0.25 1.50
C VAL A 429 26.25 -1.69 1.40
N SER A 430 25.35 -2.67 1.44
CA SER A 430 25.71 -4.10 1.36
C SER A 430 26.36 -4.50 0.04
N LEU A 431 26.07 -3.76 -1.03
CA LEU A 431 26.68 -4.00 -2.33
C LEU A 431 28.15 -3.58 -2.35
N LYS A 432 28.57 -2.60 -1.55
CA LYS A 432 29.94 -2.05 -1.58
C LYS A 432 30.37 -1.66 -3.00
N LEU A 433 29.50 -0.92 -3.69
CA LEU A 433 29.81 -0.37 -5.01
C LEU A 433 30.76 0.82 -4.85
N VAL A 434 31.72 0.95 -5.77
CA VAL A 434 32.51 2.17 -5.95
C VAL A 434 31.93 2.97 -7.11
N GLU A 435 31.60 2.30 -8.21
CA GLU A 435 30.95 2.87 -9.39
C GLU A 435 29.55 2.28 -9.61
N GLU A 436 28.67 3.04 -10.26
CA GLU A 436 27.30 2.58 -10.52
C GLU A 436 27.23 1.42 -11.52
N THR A 437 28.20 1.33 -12.44
CA THR A 437 28.33 0.26 -13.45
C THR A 437 28.47 -1.13 -12.85
N GLU A 438 29.14 -1.25 -11.70
CA GLU A 438 29.25 -2.51 -10.94
C GLU A 438 27.90 -3.12 -10.57
N LEU A 439 26.85 -2.29 -10.41
CA LEU A 439 25.51 -2.79 -10.15
C LEU A 439 24.98 -3.60 -11.33
N LEU A 440 25.22 -3.14 -12.56
CA LEU A 440 24.80 -3.83 -13.78
C LEU A 440 25.54 -5.16 -13.90
N GLU A 441 26.86 -5.16 -13.74
CA GLU A 441 27.69 -6.36 -13.78
C GLU A 441 27.20 -7.42 -12.78
N ARG A 442 26.86 -6.99 -11.56
CA ARG A 442 26.34 -7.88 -10.52
C ARG A 442 24.97 -8.46 -10.87
N LEU A 443 24.09 -7.67 -11.48
CA LEU A 443 22.77 -8.11 -11.93
C LEU A 443 22.89 -9.09 -13.10
N GLU A 444 23.73 -8.79 -14.10
CA GLU A 444 24.02 -9.67 -15.23
C GLU A 444 24.58 -11.02 -14.76
N ALA A 445 25.51 -10.99 -13.81
CA ALA A 445 26.10 -12.19 -13.21
C ALA A 445 25.09 -13.04 -12.43
N LYS A 446 23.93 -12.48 -12.01
CA LYS A 446 22.87 -13.27 -11.35
C LYS A 446 22.04 -14.12 -12.31
N ILE A 447 22.12 -13.88 -13.62
CA ILE A 447 21.35 -14.62 -14.62
C ILE A 447 22.21 -15.29 -15.70
N THR A 448 23.47 -14.87 -15.84
CA THR A 448 24.39 -15.43 -16.84
C THR A 448 24.97 -16.77 -16.36
N GLY A 449 24.93 -17.77 -17.25
CA GLY A 449 25.52 -19.10 -16.97
C GLY A 449 24.76 -19.95 -15.95
N LEU A 450 23.54 -19.55 -15.58
CA LEU A 450 22.68 -20.27 -14.66
C LEU A 450 21.44 -20.78 -15.41
N GLU A 451 20.94 -21.94 -14.99
CA GLU A 451 19.62 -22.40 -15.42
C GLU A 451 18.54 -21.41 -14.97
N PRO A 452 17.49 -21.15 -15.78
CA PRO A 452 16.48 -20.12 -15.49
C PRO A 452 15.86 -20.21 -14.09
N ALA A 453 15.54 -21.41 -13.62
CA ALA A 453 14.99 -21.63 -12.28
C ALA A 453 15.99 -21.32 -11.16
N GLN A 454 17.28 -21.55 -11.38
CA GLN A 454 18.34 -21.21 -10.42
C GLN A 454 18.54 -19.69 -10.36
N ALA A 455 18.62 -19.04 -11.52
CA ALA A 455 18.68 -17.58 -11.62
C ALA A 455 17.48 -16.91 -10.94
N ALA A 456 16.26 -17.41 -11.14
CA ALA A 456 15.06 -16.93 -10.45
C ALA A 456 15.21 -16.99 -8.93
N LYS A 457 15.76 -18.09 -8.39
CA LYS A 457 15.99 -18.28 -6.95
C LYS A 457 17.05 -17.31 -6.40
N VAL A 458 18.11 -17.05 -7.17
CA VAL A 458 19.17 -16.10 -6.81
C VAL A 458 18.62 -14.67 -6.78
N LEU A 459 17.85 -14.27 -7.79
CA LEU A 459 17.22 -12.95 -7.82
C LEU A 459 16.17 -12.76 -6.72
N ALA A 460 15.43 -13.81 -6.36
CA ALA A 460 14.42 -13.76 -5.31
C ALA A 460 14.97 -13.34 -3.93
N THR A 461 16.26 -13.55 -3.67
CA THR A 461 16.91 -13.15 -2.42
C THR A 461 17.81 -11.92 -2.56
N PHE A 462 18.14 -11.48 -3.77
CA PHE A 462 19.12 -10.41 -4.02
C PHE A 462 18.70 -9.05 -3.42
N PHE A 463 17.40 -8.77 -3.38
CA PHE A 463 16.86 -7.53 -2.81
C PHE A 463 16.31 -7.72 -1.39
N VAL A 464 16.45 -8.91 -0.80
CA VAL A 464 15.96 -9.15 0.57
C VAL A 464 16.91 -8.49 1.56
N VAL A 465 16.35 -7.65 2.43
CA VAL A 465 17.08 -6.93 3.47
C VAL A 465 16.48 -7.27 4.82
N GLU A 466 17.10 -8.22 5.50
CA GLU A 466 16.81 -8.54 6.89
C GLU A 466 17.57 -7.59 7.83
N LEU A 467 17.04 -7.40 9.04
CA LEU A 467 17.80 -6.72 10.08
C LEU A 467 18.99 -7.60 10.49
N PRO A 468 20.21 -7.05 10.60
CA PRO A 468 21.39 -7.83 10.94
C PRO A 468 21.23 -8.47 12.33
N LYS A 469 22.02 -9.51 12.64
CA LYS A 469 22.03 -10.12 13.99
C LYS A 469 22.83 -9.32 15.01
N THR A 470 23.78 -8.51 14.57
CA THR A 470 24.56 -7.60 15.41
C THR A 470 23.68 -6.44 15.88
N GLU A 471 23.77 -6.07 17.15
CA GLU A 471 23.06 -4.93 17.71
C GLU A 471 23.68 -3.61 17.21
N SER A 472 22.82 -2.68 16.81
CA SER A 472 23.19 -1.32 16.36
C SER A 472 22.01 -0.38 16.55
N ALA A 473 22.27 0.93 16.63
CA ALA A 473 21.22 1.94 16.85
C ALA A 473 20.13 1.88 15.75
N SER A 474 20.53 1.86 14.48
CA SER A 474 19.58 1.77 13.38
C SER A 474 18.84 0.42 13.39
N ARG A 475 19.52 -0.67 13.74
CA ARG A 475 18.89 -2.01 13.82
C ARG A 475 17.83 -2.06 14.92
N GLN A 476 18.11 -1.51 16.09
CA GLN A 476 17.17 -1.46 17.22
C GLN A 476 15.95 -0.61 16.87
N PHE A 477 16.16 0.57 16.30
CA PHE A 477 15.09 1.45 15.86
C PHE A 477 14.13 0.75 14.90
N TRP A 478 14.65 0.22 13.79
CA TRP A 478 13.81 -0.40 12.76
C TRP A 478 13.29 -1.80 13.16
N ALA A 479 13.80 -2.42 14.23
CA ALA A 479 13.18 -3.62 14.76
C ALA A 479 11.81 -3.33 15.40
N GLN A 480 11.65 -2.12 15.95
CA GLN A 480 10.51 -1.75 16.77
C GLN A 480 9.61 -0.70 16.13
N ARG A 481 10.13 0.09 15.18
CA ARG A 481 9.41 1.22 14.58
C ARG A 481 9.37 1.11 13.06
N TYR A 482 8.42 1.80 12.45
CA TYR A 482 8.27 1.87 10.99
C TYR A 482 8.29 3.30 10.45
N ASP A 483 8.24 4.28 11.35
CA ASP A 483 8.33 5.70 11.05
C ASP A 483 9.07 6.42 12.18
N LEU A 484 9.51 7.65 11.93
CA LEU A 484 10.17 8.54 12.89
C LEU A 484 9.15 9.28 13.77
N THR A 485 8.15 8.53 14.26
CA THR A 485 7.07 8.99 15.15
C THR A 485 6.93 8.03 16.33
N LEU A 486 6.12 8.43 17.32
CA LEU A 486 5.86 7.64 18.52
C LEU A 486 5.28 6.24 18.24
N GLU A 487 4.72 6.00 17.07
CA GLU A 487 4.08 4.74 16.72
C GLU A 487 5.08 3.58 16.59
N LYS A 488 4.80 2.48 17.29
CA LYS A 488 5.58 1.25 17.21
C LYS A 488 5.00 0.31 16.16
N LEU A 489 5.85 -0.51 15.59
CA LEU A 489 5.47 -1.57 14.66
C LEU A 489 4.56 -2.58 15.39
N PRO A 490 3.39 -2.94 14.83
CA PRO A 490 2.49 -3.90 15.48
C PRO A 490 3.18 -5.26 15.71
N GLY A 491 3.15 -5.75 16.95
CA GLY A 491 3.78 -7.02 17.33
C GLY A 491 5.30 -6.96 17.48
N SER A 492 5.86 -5.78 17.73
CA SER A 492 7.31 -5.55 17.95
C SER A 492 7.83 -5.97 19.33
N ASP A 493 6.99 -6.58 20.18
CA ASP A 493 7.34 -7.06 21.54
C ASP A 493 8.57 -8.00 21.58
N ASN A 494 8.96 -8.55 20.42
CA ASN A 494 10.20 -9.32 20.28
C ASN A 494 11.03 -8.84 19.08
N ALA A 495 12.06 -8.04 19.37
CA ALA A 495 13.00 -7.51 18.38
C ALA A 495 13.76 -8.59 17.57
N ARG A 496 13.87 -9.83 18.08
CA ARG A 496 14.50 -10.94 17.34
C ARG A 496 13.64 -11.49 16.20
N THR A 497 12.35 -11.16 16.20
CA THR A 497 11.38 -11.58 15.17
C THR A 497 10.92 -10.43 14.29
N ALA A 498 11.64 -9.30 14.32
CA ALA A 498 11.30 -8.13 13.53
C ALA A 498 11.26 -8.45 12.02
N PRO A 499 10.23 -7.97 11.29
CA PRO A 499 10.10 -8.26 9.88
C PRO A 499 11.19 -7.56 9.06
N ALA A 500 11.59 -8.21 7.96
CA ALA A 500 12.58 -7.67 7.03
C ALA A 500 12.21 -6.25 6.54
N LEU A 501 13.22 -5.41 6.35
CA LEU A 501 13.09 -4.07 5.76
C LEU A 501 12.72 -4.13 4.29
N ILE A 502 13.17 -5.17 3.59
CA ILE A 502 12.66 -5.59 2.28
C ILE A 502 12.49 -7.11 2.33
N GLY A 503 11.25 -7.59 2.33
CA GLY A 503 10.95 -9.02 2.41
C GLY A 503 10.94 -9.71 1.04
N ALA A 504 10.93 -11.05 1.04
CA ALA A 504 10.92 -11.87 -0.17
C ALA A 504 9.81 -11.47 -1.16
N ASP A 505 8.58 -11.23 -0.67
CA ASP A 505 7.46 -10.80 -1.51
C ASP A 505 7.73 -9.49 -2.26
N ARG A 506 8.49 -8.57 -1.66
CA ARG A 506 8.85 -7.28 -2.29
C ARG A 506 10.06 -7.44 -3.20
N ALA A 507 11.04 -8.25 -2.83
CA ALA A 507 12.17 -8.61 -3.67
C ALA A 507 11.71 -9.27 -5.00
N THR A 508 10.70 -10.15 -4.92
CA THR A 508 10.06 -10.73 -6.10
C THR A 508 9.37 -9.67 -6.97
N GLU A 509 8.67 -8.69 -6.38
CA GLU A 509 8.04 -7.60 -7.16
C GLU A 509 9.07 -6.74 -7.87
N ILE A 510 10.19 -6.40 -7.20
CA ILE A 510 11.31 -5.69 -7.80
C ILE A 510 11.86 -6.51 -8.98
N THR A 511 12.07 -7.80 -8.77
CA THR A 511 12.63 -8.69 -9.80
C THR A 511 11.76 -8.77 -11.05
N ILE A 512 10.46 -9.04 -10.87
CA ILE A 512 9.50 -9.25 -11.97
C ILE A 512 9.17 -7.94 -12.70
N ASN A 513 8.98 -6.84 -11.96
CA ASN A 513 8.45 -5.61 -12.54
C ASN A 513 9.51 -4.57 -12.90
N ALA A 514 10.73 -4.69 -12.38
CA ALA A 514 11.84 -3.77 -12.63
C ALA A 514 13.07 -4.50 -13.17
N THR A 515 13.65 -5.45 -12.42
CA THR A 515 14.97 -6.05 -12.77
C THR A 515 14.99 -6.81 -14.08
N LEU A 516 14.09 -7.79 -14.28
CA LEU A 516 14.09 -8.60 -15.49
C LEU A 516 13.69 -7.80 -16.75
N PRO A 517 12.64 -6.95 -16.71
CA PRO A 517 12.33 -6.07 -17.84
C PRO A 517 13.47 -5.10 -18.17
N PHE A 518 14.15 -4.56 -17.14
CA PHE A 518 15.33 -3.70 -17.32
C PHE A 518 16.48 -4.47 -17.96
N LEU A 519 16.84 -5.65 -17.45
CA LEU A 519 17.94 -6.46 -18.01
C LEU A 519 17.67 -6.84 -19.47
N TRP A 520 16.41 -7.16 -19.80
CA TRP A 520 16.00 -7.40 -21.18
C TRP A 520 16.19 -6.16 -22.06
N ALA A 521 15.79 -4.98 -21.58
CA ALA A 521 15.96 -3.72 -22.31
C ALA A 521 17.44 -3.31 -22.47
N TYR A 522 18.22 -3.43 -21.39
CA TYR A 522 19.64 -3.16 -21.37
C TYR A 522 20.41 -4.09 -22.31
N ALA A 523 20.05 -5.38 -22.35
CA ALA A 523 20.60 -6.34 -23.29
C ALA A 523 20.37 -5.93 -24.75
N ARG A 524 19.18 -5.41 -25.06
CA ARG A 524 18.86 -4.91 -26.42
C ARG A 524 19.63 -3.65 -26.76
N HIS A 525 19.71 -2.71 -25.84
CA HIS A 525 20.49 -1.47 -25.99
C HIS A 525 21.97 -1.77 -26.26
N THR A 526 22.54 -2.74 -25.54
CA THR A 526 23.95 -3.18 -25.67
C THR A 526 24.16 -4.26 -26.74
N ARG A 527 23.09 -4.69 -27.44
CA ARG A 527 23.10 -5.77 -28.45
C ARG A 527 23.64 -7.12 -27.91
N ASN A 528 23.39 -7.41 -26.64
CA ASN A 528 23.73 -8.66 -25.97
C ASN A 528 22.58 -9.69 -26.07
N SER A 529 22.48 -10.39 -27.20
CA SER A 529 21.41 -11.38 -27.42
C SER A 529 21.36 -12.53 -26.40
N PRO A 530 22.49 -13.09 -25.89
CA PRO A 530 22.45 -14.07 -24.81
C PRO A 530 21.76 -13.54 -23.53
N LEU A 531 22.08 -12.32 -23.12
CA LEU A 531 21.47 -11.71 -21.93
C LEU A 531 19.97 -11.45 -22.12
N GLU A 532 19.57 -11.01 -23.33
CA GLU A 532 18.16 -10.81 -23.70
C GLU A 532 17.35 -12.10 -23.55
N GLN A 533 17.87 -13.21 -24.09
CA GLN A 533 17.26 -14.53 -23.99
C GLN A 533 17.22 -15.04 -22.55
N ASN A 534 18.31 -14.86 -21.79
CA ASN A 534 18.36 -15.27 -20.39
C ASN A 534 17.34 -14.52 -19.53
N ALA A 535 17.21 -13.19 -19.69
CA ALA A 535 16.24 -12.40 -18.94
C ALA A 535 14.80 -12.87 -19.19
N LEU A 536 14.45 -13.16 -20.45
CA LEU A 536 13.13 -13.68 -20.83
C LEU A 536 12.90 -15.11 -20.30
N ALA A 537 13.87 -16.01 -20.44
CA ALA A 537 13.78 -17.38 -19.94
C ALA A 537 13.62 -17.44 -18.42
N VAL A 538 14.33 -16.56 -17.68
CA VAL A 538 14.18 -16.42 -16.23
C VAL A 538 12.78 -15.93 -15.88
N TYR A 539 12.23 -14.96 -16.62
CA TYR A 539 10.87 -14.48 -16.41
C TYR A 539 9.82 -15.58 -16.63
N HIS A 540 9.94 -16.36 -17.71
CA HIS A 540 9.06 -17.49 -18.00
C HIS A 540 9.08 -18.56 -16.89
N SER A 541 10.27 -18.80 -16.32
CA SER A 541 10.49 -19.83 -15.29
C SER A 541 10.26 -19.32 -13.86
N TYR A 542 9.97 -18.03 -13.68
CA TYR A 542 9.91 -17.43 -12.36
C TYR A 542 8.68 -17.96 -11.60
N PRO A 543 8.86 -18.48 -10.37
CA PRO A 543 7.77 -19.08 -9.61
C PRO A 543 6.67 -18.07 -9.30
N SER A 544 5.44 -18.54 -9.11
CA SER A 544 4.36 -17.66 -8.65
C SER A 544 4.70 -17.09 -7.28
N LYS A 545 4.25 -15.85 -7.10
CA LYS A 545 4.14 -15.26 -5.78
C LYS A 545 2.90 -15.83 -5.08
N GLY A 546 2.82 -15.68 -3.75
CA GLY A 546 1.51 -15.72 -3.08
C GLY A 546 0.50 -14.81 -3.83
N SER A 547 -0.69 -15.32 -4.07
CA SER A 547 -1.72 -14.59 -4.82
C SER A 547 -2.10 -13.29 -4.10
N ASN A 548 -2.24 -12.20 -4.87
CA ASN A 548 -2.91 -11.00 -4.38
C ASN A 548 -4.41 -11.06 -4.70
N GLU A 549 -5.21 -10.27 -4.00
CA GLU A 549 -6.67 -10.30 -4.11
C GLU A 549 -7.16 -10.05 -5.53
N LEU A 550 -6.52 -9.13 -6.26
CA LEU A 550 -6.83 -8.87 -7.67
C LEU A 550 -6.64 -10.12 -8.54
N VAL A 551 -5.46 -10.74 -8.46
CA VAL A 551 -5.12 -11.94 -9.23
C VAL A 551 -6.06 -13.09 -8.89
N GLU A 552 -6.40 -13.29 -7.61
CA GLU A 552 -7.40 -14.30 -7.24
C GLU A 552 -8.77 -14.00 -7.82
N ASN A 553 -9.23 -12.75 -7.74
CA ASN A 553 -10.56 -12.36 -8.20
C ASN A 553 -10.69 -12.50 -9.72
N VAL A 554 -9.68 -12.08 -10.48
CA VAL A 554 -9.67 -12.21 -11.94
C VAL A 554 -9.56 -13.68 -12.33
N ALA A 555 -8.68 -14.45 -11.68
CA ALA A 555 -8.54 -15.87 -11.96
C ALA A 555 -9.83 -16.67 -11.65
N ARG A 556 -10.53 -16.35 -10.56
CA ARG A 556 -11.83 -16.97 -10.25
C ARG A 556 -12.89 -16.64 -11.29
N GLN A 557 -12.87 -15.43 -11.86
CA GLN A 557 -13.77 -15.04 -12.94
C GLN A 557 -13.46 -15.84 -14.21
N VAL A 558 -12.20 -15.83 -14.65
CA VAL A 558 -11.80 -16.49 -15.91
C VAL A 558 -11.93 -18.00 -15.83
N PHE A 559 -11.54 -18.60 -14.70
CA PHE A 559 -11.48 -20.06 -14.56
C PHE A 559 -12.70 -20.69 -13.89
N ARG A 560 -13.78 -19.94 -13.63
CA ARG A 560 -14.97 -20.42 -12.90
C ARG A 560 -15.50 -21.74 -13.46
N PHE A 561 -15.68 -21.80 -14.78
CA PHE A 561 -16.20 -22.97 -15.49
C PHE A 561 -15.42 -24.27 -15.16
N TRP A 562 -14.09 -24.19 -15.16
CA TRP A 562 -13.22 -25.33 -14.83
C TRP A 562 -13.13 -25.59 -13.32
N LEU A 563 -13.19 -24.56 -12.48
CA LEU A 563 -13.20 -24.71 -11.02
C LEU A 563 -14.46 -25.41 -10.51
N GLU A 564 -15.58 -25.26 -11.21
CA GLU A 564 -16.86 -25.93 -10.95
C GLU A 564 -16.92 -27.36 -11.51
N GLY A 565 -15.93 -27.77 -12.31
CA GLY A 565 -15.85 -29.10 -12.89
C GLY A 565 -16.62 -29.27 -14.20
N ASN A 566 -17.01 -28.17 -14.86
CA ASN A 566 -17.79 -28.22 -16.10
C ASN A 566 -16.93 -28.45 -17.36
N GLY A 567 -15.60 -28.34 -17.28
CA GLY A 567 -14.67 -28.50 -18.40
C GLY A 567 -13.63 -29.61 -18.21
N GLU A 568 -13.04 -30.06 -19.31
CA GLU A 568 -11.91 -31.01 -19.26
C GLU A 568 -10.69 -30.39 -18.57
N LEU A 569 -10.06 -31.19 -17.72
CA LEU A 569 -8.96 -30.75 -16.86
C LEU A 569 -7.78 -31.71 -16.98
N PRO A 570 -6.62 -31.23 -17.48
CA PRO A 570 -5.38 -32.00 -17.47
C PRO A 570 -5.00 -32.44 -16.05
N GLU A 571 -4.38 -33.62 -15.94
CA GLU A 571 -4.07 -34.26 -14.66
C GLU A 571 -3.17 -33.42 -13.75
N GLU A 572 -2.25 -32.63 -14.34
CA GLU A 572 -1.34 -31.73 -13.64
C GLU A 572 -2.07 -30.67 -12.77
N TYR A 573 -3.27 -30.26 -13.18
CA TYR A 573 -4.06 -29.26 -12.45
C TYR A 573 -4.96 -29.86 -11.35
N ARG A 574 -5.04 -31.20 -11.26
CA ARG A 574 -5.89 -31.91 -10.29
C ARG A 574 -5.14 -32.23 -9.00
N ASP A 575 -5.73 -31.92 -7.86
CA ASP A 575 -5.19 -32.35 -6.57
C ASP A 575 -5.39 -33.86 -6.34
N LYS A 576 -4.87 -34.37 -5.21
CA LYS A 576 -4.97 -35.80 -4.85
C LYS A 576 -6.42 -36.31 -4.75
N ASN A 577 -7.39 -35.40 -4.59
CA ASN A 577 -8.82 -35.69 -4.50
C ASN A 577 -9.55 -35.37 -5.81
N GLN A 578 -8.82 -35.21 -6.93
CA GLN A 578 -9.36 -34.85 -8.24
C GLN A 578 -10.06 -33.48 -8.28
N LYS A 579 -9.80 -32.59 -7.30
CA LYS A 579 -10.33 -31.22 -7.28
C LYS A 579 -9.31 -30.24 -7.82
N VAL A 580 -9.77 -29.26 -8.59
CA VAL A 580 -8.91 -28.16 -9.07
C VAL A 580 -8.74 -27.13 -7.96
N LYS A 581 -7.50 -26.68 -7.75
CA LYS A 581 -7.21 -25.55 -6.87
C LYS A 581 -6.76 -24.36 -7.69
N LEU A 582 -7.34 -23.20 -7.40
CA LEU A 582 -6.98 -21.92 -8.03
C LEU A 582 -5.46 -21.71 -8.08
N ASN A 583 -4.74 -21.99 -7.00
CA ASN A 583 -3.29 -21.81 -6.93
C ASN A 583 -2.50 -22.63 -7.96
N ARG A 584 -3.04 -23.76 -8.46
CA ARG A 584 -2.40 -24.52 -9.54
C ARG A 584 -2.64 -23.89 -10.90
N LEU A 585 -3.81 -23.29 -11.11
CA LEU A 585 -4.13 -22.56 -12.35
C LEU A 585 -3.34 -21.26 -12.45
N LEU A 586 -3.11 -20.58 -11.32
CA LEU A 586 -2.31 -19.35 -11.27
C LEU A 586 -0.88 -19.52 -11.78
N GLY A 587 -0.33 -20.74 -11.84
CA GLY A 587 0.93 -21.03 -12.52
C GLY A 587 2.15 -20.31 -11.92
N GLY A 588 2.98 -19.74 -12.80
CA GLY A 588 4.16 -18.93 -12.46
C GLY A 588 3.90 -17.42 -12.47
N ALA A 589 4.95 -16.61 -12.27
CA ALA A 589 4.84 -15.16 -12.25
C ALA A 589 4.27 -14.56 -13.55
N MET A 590 4.67 -15.11 -14.70
CA MET A 590 4.20 -14.66 -16.01
C MET A 590 2.67 -14.70 -16.10
N ARG A 591 2.06 -15.82 -15.70
CA ARG A 591 0.60 -15.97 -15.72
C ARG A 591 -0.11 -14.99 -14.79
N GLN A 592 0.45 -14.77 -13.60
CA GLN A 592 -0.08 -13.78 -12.66
C GLN A 592 -0.01 -12.36 -13.26
N GLN A 593 1.09 -12.02 -13.95
CA GLN A 593 1.21 -10.77 -14.70
C GLN A 593 0.20 -10.68 -15.85
N GLY A 594 -0.07 -11.80 -16.52
CA GLY A 594 -1.10 -11.91 -17.56
C GLY A 594 -2.50 -11.61 -17.05
N LEU A 595 -2.88 -12.16 -15.89
CA LEU A 595 -4.16 -11.86 -15.24
C LEU A 595 -4.27 -10.38 -14.84
N ILE A 596 -3.16 -9.77 -14.40
CA ILE A 596 -3.10 -8.33 -14.11
C ILE A 596 -3.28 -7.51 -15.40
N GLN A 597 -2.60 -7.89 -16.49
CA GLN A 597 -2.73 -7.22 -17.79
C GLN A 597 -4.15 -7.34 -18.35
N LEU A 598 -4.75 -8.53 -18.26
CA LEU A 598 -6.13 -8.79 -18.64
C LEU A 598 -7.07 -7.85 -17.88
N HIS A 599 -6.85 -7.74 -16.56
CA HIS A 599 -7.66 -6.86 -15.74
C HIS A 599 -7.54 -5.39 -16.14
N HIS A 600 -6.31 -4.87 -16.23
CA HIS A 600 -6.11 -3.45 -16.52
C HIS A 600 -6.51 -3.07 -17.94
N SER A 601 -6.33 -3.95 -18.93
CA SER A 601 -6.56 -3.58 -20.33
C SER A 601 -8.00 -3.80 -20.79
N PHE A 602 -8.73 -4.72 -20.15
CA PHE A 602 -10.07 -5.13 -20.61
C PHE A 602 -11.11 -5.05 -19.51
N CYS A 603 -10.81 -5.60 -18.32
CA CYS A 603 -11.81 -5.66 -17.25
C CYS A 603 -12.12 -4.29 -16.64
N ASN A 604 -11.08 -3.52 -16.31
CA ASN A 604 -11.17 -2.22 -15.64
C ASN A 604 -11.64 -1.12 -16.61
N GLU A 605 -11.08 -1.08 -17.82
CA GLU A 605 -11.48 -0.13 -18.88
C GLU A 605 -12.82 -0.47 -19.52
N GLN A 606 -13.42 -1.61 -19.13
CA GLN A 606 -14.68 -2.12 -19.68
C GLN A 606 -14.64 -2.36 -21.19
N ASN A 607 -13.44 -2.63 -21.72
CA ASN A 607 -13.22 -2.98 -23.12
C ASN A 607 -13.44 -4.49 -23.33
N TRP A 608 -14.60 -4.99 -22.91
CA TRP A 608 -14.89 -6.43 -22.90
C TRP A 608 -15.02 -7.00 -24.31
N GLY A 609 -15.54 -6.22 -25.27
CA GLY A 609 -15.74 -6.69 -26.66
C GLY A 609 -14.46 -6.93 -27.47
N THR A 610 -13.30 -6.50 -26.97
CA THR A 610 -11.99 -6.82 -27.57
C THR A 610 -11.14 -7.69 -26.64
N CYS A 611 -11.75 -8.34 -25.66
CA CYS A 611 -11.05 -9.24 -24.75
C CYS A 611 -10.43 -10.39 -25.56
N PRO A 612 -9.15 -10.73 -25.37
CA PRO A 612 -8.51 -11.81 -26.12
C PRO A 612 -9.03 -13.20 -25.76
N LEU A 613 -9.89 -13.30 -24.73
CA LEU A 613 -10.53 -14.53 -24.29
C LEU A 613 -12.00 -14.66 -24.72
N GLY A 614 -12.52 -13.75 -25.57
CA GLY A 614 -13.93 -13.69 -25.95
C GLY A 614 -14.69 -12.61 -25.21
#